data_AF-A0A8H7R1Q3-F1
#
_entry.id   AF-A0A8H7R1Q3-F1
#
_cell.length_a   1.000
_cell.length_b   1.000
_cell.length_c   1.000
_cell.angle_alpha   90.00
_cell.angle_beta   90.00
_cell.angle_gamma   90.00
#
_symmetry.space_group_name_H-M   'P 1'
#
loop_
_entity.id
_entity.type
_entity.pdbx_description
1 polymer ?
#
loop_
_entity_poly.entity_id
_entity_poly.type
_entity_poly.pdbx_seq_one_letter_code
_entity_poly.pdbx_strand_id
1 'polypeptide(L)'
;MGVNKARILDIHYPDRNITALLVHDNYAADLQKLLKSKRVHFANNFVSWDGSIVKVSKYHQLDQQKRNLNAAELQQQRLQRAVDHIREPIKYAVAYYFYQQKWVSKEYIEKLNVSRYGQPADVFDIEDMYASTDNDTLTTVSEINCEL
;
A
#
# COMPACT_ATOMS: atom_id res chain seq x y z
N MET A 1 7.47 24.81 -14.46
CA MET A 1 6.68 23.68 -15.00
C MET A 1 5.39 23.59 -14.18
N GLY A 2 4.22 23.74 -14.81
CA GLY A 2 2.91 23.71 -14.13
C GLY A 2 2.43 22.30 -13.77
N VAL A 3 3.34 21.41 -13.35
CA VAL A 3 3.03 20.03 -12.98
C VAL A 3 2.67 20.00 -11.49
N ASN A 4 1.49 19.49 -11.15
CA ASN A 4 1.10 19.32 -9.77
C ASN A 4 1.82 18.12 -9.14
N LYS A 5 2.87 18.39 -8.36
CA LYS A 5 3.68 17.36 -7.70
C LYS A 5 2.88 16.49 -6.73
N ALA A 6 1.83 17.02 -6.11
CA ALA A 6 1.01 16.26 -5.18
C ALA A 6 0.16 15.16 -5.87
N ARG A 7 0.04 15.22 -7.21
CA ARG A 7 -0.72 14.25 -8.01
C ARG A 7 0.17 13.18 -8.66
N ILE A 8 1.49 13.34 -8.58
CA ILE A 8 2.46 12.31 -9.01
C ILE A 8 2.75 11.45 -7.78
N LEU A 9 2.51 10.16 -7.91
CA LEU A 9 2.62 9.19 -6.82
C LEU A 9 4.00 8.53 -6.80
N ASP A 10 4.58 8.28 -7.98
CA ASP A 10 5.92 7.70 -8.12
C ASP A 10 6.52 8.07 -9.49
N ILE A 11 7.86 8.11 -9.56
CA ILE A 11 8.63 8.32 -10.79
C ILE A 11 9.72 7.26 -10.85
N HIS A 12 9.69 6.44 -11.91
CA HIS A 12 10.67 5.38 -12.10
C HIS A 12 11.30 5.43 -13.50
N TYR A 13 12.52 4.92 -13.61
CA TYR A 13 13.30 4.87 -14.85
C TYR A 13 13.54 3.41 -15.25
N PRO A 14 12.62 2.78 -16.01
CA PRO A 14 12.73 1.37 -16.35
C PRO A 14 13.82 1.06 -17.37
N ASP A 15 14.12 2.00 -18.28
CA ASP A 15 15.16 1.86 -19.32
C ASP A 15 15.78 3.23 -19.62
N ARG A 16 16.88 3.25 -20.37
CA ARG A 16 17.51 4.47 -20.86
C ARG A 16 16.51 5.27 -21.68
N ASN A 17 16.36 6.54 -21.33
CA ASN A 17 15.46 7.50 -21.97
C ASN A 17 13.97 7.15 -21.83
N ILE A 18 13.59 6.23 -20.94
CA ILE A 18 12.20 5.95 -20.59
C ILE A 18 11.96 6.35 -19.14
N THR A 19 10.93 7.16 -18.92
CA THR A 19 10.43 7.52 -17.59
C THR A 19 9.01 7.00 -17.45
N ALA A 20 8.79 6.18 -16.44
CA ALA A 20 7.48 5.74 -16.00
C ALA A 20 6.98 6.67 -14.89
N LEU A 21 5.73 7.11 -15.00
CA LEU A 21 5.07 7.98 -14.02
C LEU A 21 3.85 7.25 -13.48
N LEU A 22 3.78 7.11 -12.16
CA LEU A 22 2.55 6.72 -11.47
C LEU A 22 1.80 7.99 -11.06
N VAL A 23 0.55 8.10 -11.49
CA VAL A 23 -0.22 9.34 -11.42
C VAL A 23 -1.63 9.02 -10.95
N HIS A 24 -2.22 9.92 -10.18
CA HIS A 24 -3.63 9.81 -9.80
C HIS A 24 -4.53 9.90 -11.06
N ASP A 25 -5.54 9.03 -11.16
CA ASP A 25 -6.41 8.89 -12.35
C ASP A 25 -7.00 10.23 -12.81
N ASN A 26 -7.56 11.01 -11.88
CA ASN A 26 -8.13 12.34 -12.17
C ASN A 26 -7.14 13.37 -12.75
N TYR A 27 -5.83 13.13 -12.68
CA TYR A 27 -4.80 14.02 -13.23
C TYR A 27 -4.13 13.44 -14.50
N ALA A 28 -4.41 12.18 -14.84
CA ALA A 28 -3.76 11.51 -15.97
C ALA A 28 -4.02 12.23 -17.30
N ALA A 29 -5.26 12.66 -17.56
CA ALA A 29 -5.63 13.37 -18.79
C ALA A 29 -4.92 14.73 -18.93
N ASP A 30 -4.89 15.51 -17.85
CA ASP A 30 -4.22 16.82 -17.82
C ASP A 30 -2.72 16.69 -18.01
N LEU A 31 -2.11 15.73 -17.32
CA LEU A 31 -0.68 15.46 -17.47
C LEU A 31 -0.35 14.99 -18.88
N GLN A 32 -1.17 14.12 -19.47
CA GLN A 32 -0.99 13.70 -20.86
C GLN A 32 -1.07 14.89 -21.83
N LYS A 33 -2.05 15.78 -21.67
CA LYS A 33 -2.19 16.99 -22.48
C LYS A 33 -0.96 17.90 -22.35
N LEU A 34 -0.47 18.08 -21.12
CA LEU A 34 0.73 18.87 -20.84
C LEU A 34 1.98 18.26 -21.48
N LEU A 35 2.19 16.95 -21.34
CA LEU A 35 3.32 16.25 -21.94
C LEU A 35 3.26 16.26 -23.48
N LYS A 36 2.07 16.09 -24.07
CA LYS A 36 1.86 16.25 -25.53
C LYS A 36 2.22 17.67 -25.99
N SER A 37 1.84 18.70 -25.24
CA SER A 37 2.18 20.10 -25.57
C SER A 37 3.70 20.34 -25.58
N LYS A 38 4.45 19.51 -24.84
CA LYS A 38 5.91 19.53 -24.76
C LYS A 38 6.60 18.55 -25.70
N ARG A 39 5.85 17.95 -26.65
CA ARG A 39 6.35 16.97 -27.63
C ARG A 39 6.98 15.73 -26.99
N VAL A 40 6.49 15.33 -25.82
CA VAL A 40 6.90 14.07 -25.17
C VAL A 40 6.22 12.90 -25.87
N HIS A 41 7.00 11.88 -26.21
CA HIS A 41 6.50 10.63 -26.80
C HIS A 41 6.03 9.67 -25.71
N PHE A 42 4.84 9.07 -25.91
CA PHE A 42 4.31 8.05 -25.02
C PHE A 42 4.64 6.67 -25.57
N ALA A 43 5.24 5.82 -24.73
CA ALA A 43 5.47 4.41 -25.06
C ALA A 43 4.20 3.61 -24.80
N ASN A 44 3.40 3.37 -25.84
CA ASN A 44 2.11 2.66 -25.72
C ASN A 44 2.27 1.13 -25.56
N ASN A 45 3.49 0.60 -25.75
CA ASN A 45 3.80 -0.83 -25.75
C ASN A 45 4.67 -1.25 -24.56
N PHE A 46 4.77 -0.43 -23.51
CA PHE A 46 5.59 -0.75 -22.34
C PHE A 46 4.86 -1.73 -21.41
N VAL A 47 5.31 -2.99 -21.40
CA VAL A 47 4.83 -4.00 -20.45
C VAL A 47 5.87 -4.17 -19.35
N SER A 48 5.62 -3.62 -18.16
CA SER A 48 6.57 -3.61 -17.03
C SER A 48 7.04 -4.99 -16.55
N TRP A 49 6.34 -6.05 -16.95
CA TRP A 49 6.59 -7.45 -16.58
C TRP A 49 7.36 -8.24 -17.64
N ASP A 50 7.65 -7.63 -18.79
CA ASP A 50 8.37 -8.31 -19.85
C ASP A 50 9.88 -8.39 -19.52
N GLY A 51 10.40 -9.61 -19.45
CA GLY A 51 11.82 -9.87 -19.22
C GLY A 51 12.73 -9.32 -20.32
N SER A 52 12.18 -8.97 -21.48
CA SER A 52 12.91 -8.28 -22.56
C SER A 52 13.38 -6.86 -22.17
N ILE A 53 12.69 -6.22 -21.22
CA ILE A 53 12.98 -4.85 -20.77
C ILE A 53 14.13 -4.82 -19.76
N VAL A 54 14.40 -5.95 -19.09
CA VAL A 54 15.50 -6.08 -18.12
C VAL A 54 16.82 -6.24 -18.87
N LYS A 55 17.35 -5.14 -19.42
CA LYS A 55 18.66 -5.05 -20.08
C LYS A 55 19.83 -5.08 -19.10
N VAL A 56 19.76 -5.89 -18.05
CA VAL A 56 20.87 -5.99 -17.09
C VAL A 56 21.81 -7.08 -17.57
N SER A 57 23.05 -6.69 -17.87
CA SER A 57 24.14 -7.55 -18.39
C SER A 57 24.21 -8.93 -17.73
N LYS A 58 23.98 -9.00 -16.40
CA LYS A 58 23.96 -10.22 -15.59
C LYS A 58 22.90 -11.28 -15.97
N TYR A 59 21.93 -10.95 -16.81
CA TYR A 59 20.82 -11.85 -17.18
C TYR A 59 20.85 -12.29 -18.65
N HIS A 60 21.85 -11.87 -19.44
CA HIS A 60 21.98 -12.29 -20.84
C HIS A 60 22.14 -13.81 -21.00
N GLN A 61 22.76 -14.46 -20.02
CA GLN A 61 23.00 -15.91 -20.01
C GLN A 61 21.84 -16.73 -19.39
N LEU A 62 20.80 -16.08 -18.86
CA LEU A 62 19.65 -16.79 -18.27
C LEU A 62 18.61 -17.15 -19.34
N ASP A 63 17.96 -18.29 -19.12
CA ASP A 63 16.81 -18.73 -19.90
C ASP A 63 15.65 -17.72 -19.82
N GLN A 64 14.86 -17.61 -20.90
CA GLN A 64 13.81 -16.59 -21.05
C GLN A 64 12.76 -16.67 -19.92
N GLN A 65 12.42 -17.88 -19.48
CA GLN A 65 11.50 -18.07 -18.35
C GLN A 65 12.06 -17.51 -17.05
N LYS A 66 13.34 -17.76 -16.77
CA LYS A 66 14.02 -17.21 -15.59
C LYS A 66 14.14 -15.69 -15.67
N ARG A 67 14.34 -15.11 -16.86
CA ARG A 67 14.32 -13.65 -17.05
C ARG A 67 12.96 -13.04 -16.72
N ASN A 68 11.88 -13.66 -17.18
CA ASN A 68 10.53 -13.18 -16.93
C ASN A 68 10.17 -13.24 -15.43
N LEU A 69 10.55 -14.32 -14.74
CA LEU A 69 10.35 -14.44 -13.28
C LEU A 69 11.11 -13.35 -12.51
N ASN A 70 12.38 -13.13 -12.84
CA ASN A 70 13.19 -12.08 -12.21
C ASN A 70 12.63 -10.67 -12.50
N ALA A 71 12.12 -10.44 -13.71
CA ALA A 71 11.49 -9.16 -14.08
C ALA A 71 10.22 -8.90 -13.26
N ALA A 72 9.39 -9.94 -13.09
CA ALA A 72 8.19 -9.90 -12.28
C ALA A 72 8.51 -9.61 -10.81
N GLU A 73 9.48 -10.31 -10.23
CA GLU A 73 9.91 -10.08 -8.83
C GLU A 73 10.46 -8.66 -8.63
N LEU A 74 11.33 -8.20 -9.54
CA LEU A 74 11.87 -6.85 -9.48
C LEU A 74 10.78 -5.78 -9.59
N GLN A 75 9.78 -6.01 -10.45
CA GLN A 75 8.65 -5.11 -10.60
C GLN A 75 7.77 -5.09 -9.36
N GLN A 76 7.51 -6.26 -8.76
CA GLN A 76 6.77 -6.36 -7.49
C GLN A 76 7.48 -5.61 -6.37
N GLN A 77 8.80 -5.80 -6.19
CA GLN A 77 9.59 -5.08 -5.19
C GLN A 77 9.56 -3.56 -5.41
N ARG A 78 9.57 -3.10 -6.67
CA ARG A 78 9.44 -1.67 -7.01
C ARG A 78 8.09 -1.12 -6.60
N LEU A 79 7.00 -1.82 -6.92
CA LEU A 79 5.65 -1.39 -6.56
C LEU A 79 5.45 -1.34 -5.05
N GLN A 80 6.01 -2.31 -4.30
CA GLN A 80 6.03 -2.27 -2.84
C GLN A 80 6.77 -1.03 -2.31
N ARG A 81 7.97 -0.74 -2.83
CA ARG A 81 8.72 0.47 -2.45
C ARG A 81 7.99 1.76 -2.80
N ALA A 82 7.31 1.81 -3.96
CA ALA A 82 6.50 2.94 -4.37
C ALA A 82 5.35 3.16 -3.38
N VAL A 83 4.62 2.10 -3.02
CA VAL A 83 3.56 2.16 -2.00
C VAL A 83 4.10 2.60 -0.64
N ASP A 84 5.27 2.11 -0.23
CA ASP A 84 5.88 2.50 1.04
C ASP A 84 6.22 3.99 1.10
N HIS A 85 6.56 4.59 -0.05
CA HIS A 85 6.89 6.02 -0.18
C HIS A 85 5.66 6.93 -0.34
N ILE A 86 4.54 6.40 -0.81
CA ILE A 86 3.29 7.17 -0.94
C ILE A 86 2.76 7.55 0.46
N ARG A 87 2.22 8.76 0.57
CA ARG A 87 1.67 9.30 1.83
C ARG A 87 0.39 8.57 2.25
N GLU A 88 0.19 8.43 3.55
CA GLU A 88 -0.87 7.61 4.17
C GLU A 88 -2.30 7.81 3.64
N PRO A 89 -2.78 9.03 3.30
CA PRO A 89 -4.15 9.18 2.83
C PRO A 89 -4.45 8.40 1.54
N ILE A 90 -3.44 8.20 0.69
CA ILE A 90 -3.58 7.58 -0.63
C ILE A 90 -2.89 6.20 -0.68
N LYS A 91 -1.92 5.96 0.22
CA LYS A 91 -1.11 4.74 0.32
C LYS A 91 -1.96 3.46 0.29
N TYR A 92 -2.96 3.38 1.16
CA TYR A 92 -3.78 2.17 1.32
C TYR A 92 -4.66 1.90 0.10
N ALA A 93 -5.21 2.95 -0.52
CA ALA A 93 -6.01 2.82 -1.72
C ALA A 93 -5.17 2.31 -2.91
N VAL A 94 -3.95 2.84 -3.07
CA VAL A 94 -3.01 2.40 -4.11
C VAL A 94 -2.55 0.97 -3.86
N ALA A 95 -2.22 0.62 -2.62
CA ALA A 95 -1.84 -0.74 -2.24
C ALA A 95 -2.95 -1.75 -2.59
N TYR A 96 -4.19 -1.42 -2.24
CA TYR A 96 -5.34 -2.27 -2.53
C TYR A 96 -5.59 -2.42 -4.04
N TYR A 97 -5.47 -1.33 -4.80
CA TYR A 97 -5.54 -1.38 -6.26
C TYR A 97 -4.46 -2.30 -6.85
N PHE A 98 -3.21 -2.20 -6.40
CA PHE A 98 -2.14 -3.09 -6.86
C PHE A 98 -2.40 -4.54 -6.51
N TYR A 99 -3.02 -4.83 -5.37
CA TYR A 99 -3.43 -6.18 -5.01
C TYR A 99 -4.51 -6.73 -5.94
N GLN A 100 -5.52 -5.94 -6.29
CA GLN A 100 -6.56 -6.33 -7.25
C GLN A 100 -5.97 -6.64 -8.64
N GLN A 101 -4.96 -5.88 -9.06
CA GLN A 101 -4.23 -6.13 -10.31
C GLN A 101 -3.25 -7.32 -10.24
N LYS A 102 -3.17 -8.00 -9.08
CA LYS A 102 -2.21 -9.09 -8.80
C LYS A 102 -0.74 -8.66 -8.94
N TRP A 103 -0.46 -7.37 -8.71
CA TRP A 103 0.89 -6.82 -8.82
C TRP A 103 1.68 -6.91 -7.52
N VAL A 104 1.00 -7.00 -6.37
CA VAL A 104 1.58 -7.21 -5.05
C VAL A 104 0.92 -8.39 -4.36
N SER A 105 1.66 -9.04 -3.45
CA SER A 105 1.21 -10.23 -2.74
C SER A 105 0.24 -9.89 -1.61
N LYS A 106 -0.58 -10.86 -1.21
CA LYS A 106 -1.47 -10.74 -0.05
C LYS A 106 -0.68 -10.47 1.24
N GLU A 107 0.44 -11.16 1.41
CA GLU A 107 1.36 -11.00 2.56
C GLU A 107 1.83 -9.55 2.73
N TYR A 108 2.11 -8.85 1.63
CA TYR A 108 2.49 -7.44 1.67
C TYR A 108 1.35 -6.56 2.17
N ILE A 109 0.11 -6.81 1.72
CA ILE A 109 -1.07 -6.07 2.17
C ILE A 109 -1.37 -6.33 3.65
N GLU A 110 -1.25 -7.58 4.10
CA GLU A 110 -1.44 -7.95 5.51
C GLU A 110 -0.42 -7.23 6.39
N LYS A 111 0.87 -7.25 6.02
CA LYS A 111 1.93 -6.50 6.71
C LYS A 111 1.62 -5.00 6.78
N LEU A 112 1.13 -4.43 5.68
CA LEU A 112 0.79 -3.02 5.59
C LEU A 112 -0.43 -2.67 6.45
N ASN A 113 -1.41 -3.57 6.58
CA ASN A 113 -2.56 -3.40 7.48
C ASN A 113 -2.17 -3.50 8.96
N VAL A 114 -1.27 -4.42 9.33
CA VAL A 114 -0.73 -4.50 10.70
C VAL A 114 -0.05 -3.19 11.09
N SER A 115 0.70 -2.57 10.17
CA SER A 115 1.31 -1.27 10.43
C SER A 115 0.30 -0.11 10.58
N ARG A 116 -0.91 -0.26 10.01
CA ARG A 116 -1.96 0.77 10.03
C ARG A 116 -2.80 0.73 11.30
N TYR A 117 -3.17 -0.46 11.75
CA TYR A 117 -4.13 -0.67 12.83
C TYR A 117 -3.48 -1.16 14.14
N GLY A 118 -2.17 -1.46 14.12
CA GLY A 118 -1.52 -2.19 15.20
C GLY A 118 -1.86 -3.69 15.16
N GLN A 119 -1.15 -4.48 15.96
CA GLN A 119 -1.58 -5.86 16.22
C GLN A 119 -2.92 -5.81 16.98
N PRO A 120 -3.92 -6.61 16.61
CA PRO A 120 -5.20 -6.65 17.32
C PRO A 120 -5.09 -7.19 18.77
N ALA A 121 -3.91 -7.70 19.17
CA ALA A 121 -3.68 -8.25 20.50
C ALA A 121 -3.65 -7.20 21.63
N ASP A 122 -3.39 -5.92 21.35
CA ASP A 122 -3.24 -4.89 22.41
C ASP A 122 -4.53 -4.11 22.74
N VAL A 123 -5.65 -4.40 22.08
CA VAL A 123 -6.87 -3.58 22.20
C VAL A 123 -7.90 -4.17 23.18
N PHE A 124 -7.76 -5.44 23.57
CA PHE A 124 -8.74 -6.13 24.42
C PHE A 124 -8.30 -6.37 25.88
N ASP A 125 -7.11 -5.93 26.29
CA ASP A 125 -6.65 -6.01 27.68
C ASP A 125 -7.21 -4.86 28.55
N ILE A 126 -8.51 -4.57 28.44
CA ILE A 126 -9.21 -3.60 29.31
C ILE A 126 -10.05 -4.32 30.39
N GLU A 127 -10.22 -5.64 30.30
CA GLU A 127 -11.05 -6.41 31.24
C GLU A 127 -10.42 -6.60 32.64
N ASP A 128 -9.11 -6.39 32.82
CA ASP A 128 -8.43 -6.60 34.11
C ASP A 128 -8.38 -5.36 35.04
N MET A 129 -8.87 -4.19 34.61
CA MET A 129 -8.80 -2.96 35.43
C MET A 129 -10.08 -2.64 36.23
N TYR A 130 -11.13 -3.46 36.12
CA TYR A 130 -12.40 -3.26 36.84
C TYR A 130 -12.68 -4.31 37.94
N ALA A 131 -11.74 -5.21 38.22
CA ALA A 131 -11.92 -6.27 39.22
C ALA A 131 -11.45 -5.90 40.65
N SER A 132 -11.62 -4.64 41.09
CA SER A 132 -11.30 -4.26 42.48
C SER A 132 -12.27 -3.25 43.10
N THR A 133 -13.53 -3.64 43.25
CA THR A 133 -14.31 -3.11 44.39
C THR A 133 -15.38 -4.13 44.75
N ASP A 134 -15.06 -5.05 45.66
CA ASP A 134 -16.03 -5.65 46.57
C ASP A 134 -15.27 -6.30 47.73
N ASN A 135 -15.23 -5.59 48.86
CA ASN A 135 -14.93 -6.16 50.16
C ASN A 135 -15.97 -5.60 51.15
N ASP A 136 -16.96 -6.44 51.42
CA ASP A 136 -17.78 -6.59 52.62
C ASP A 136 -17.78 -5.49 53.69
N THR A 137 -18.98 -4.98 54.01
CA THR A 137 -19.35 -4.66 55.39
C THR A 137 -20.79 -5.07 55.71
N LEU A 138 -20.88 -6.19 56.44
CA LEU A 138 -21.71 -6.48 57.63
C LEU A 138 -23.23 -6.21 57.64
N THR A 139 -23.91 -7.34 57.84
CA THR A 139 -25.29 -7.62 58.27
C THR A 139 -25.77 -6.85 59.52
N THR A 140 -27.11 -6.81 59.67
CA THR A 140 -27.98 -6.29 60.75
C THR A 140 -28.39 -4.82 60.53
N VAL A 141 -29.67 -4.44 60.46
CA VAL A 141 -30.75 -4.62 61.44
C VAL A 141 -32.14 -4.66 60.77
N SER A 142 -33.03 -5.39 61.44
CA SER A 142 -34.47 -5.66 61.30
C SER A 142 -35.43 -4.58 60.77
N GLU A 143 -36.45 -5.08 60.05
CA GLU A 143 -37.88 -4.72 60.09
C GLU A 143 -38.30 -3.24 60.14
N ILE A 144 -38.88 -2.73 59.04
CA ILE A 144 -40.08 -1.88 59.10
C ILE A 144 -41.06 -2.29 57.99
N ASN A 145 -42.24 -2.71 58.42
CA ASN A 145 -43.40 -3.08 57.62
C ASN A 145 -43.91 -1.91 56.76
N CYS A 146 -44.30 -2.20 55.52
CA CYS A 146 -45.20 -1.35 54.74
C CYS A 146 -46.55 -2.07 54.63
N GLU A 147 -47.53 -1.63 55.42
CA GLU A 147 -48.95 -1.78 55.09
C GLU A 147 -49.55 -0.37 54.87
N LEU A 148 -50.33 -0.29 53.79
CA LEU A 148 -51.20 0.78 53.23
C LEU A 148 -51.31 2.13 53.97
#